data_AF-A0A832CJD8-F1
#
_entry.id   AF-A0A832CJD8-F1
#
_cell.length_a   1.000
_cell.length_b   1.000
_cell.length_c   1.000
_cell.angle_alpha   90.00
_cell.angle_beta   90.00
_cell.angle_gamma   90.00
#
_symmetry.space_group_name_H-M   'P 1'
#
loop_
_entity.id
_entity.type
_entity.pdbx_description
1 polymer ?
#
loop_
_entity_poly.entity_id
_entity_poly.type
_entity_poly.pdbx_seq_one_letter_code
_entity_poly.pdbx_strand_id
1 'polypeptide(L)' 'DYSIELPESPDYETLSGFLLSEFQKIPVAGDFIEIDNKKLTVSEMVGKRISKVKLEIITDKNKKT' A
#
# COMPACT_ATOMS: atom_id res chain seq x y z
N ASP A 1 -14.43 4.63 9.80
CA ASP A 1 -13.00 4.93 9.62
C ASP A 1 -12.15 3.73 9.96
N TYR A 2 -11.22 3.37 9.07
CA TYR A 2 -10.39 2.16 9.20
C TYR A 2 -9.03 2.42 9.88
N SER A 3 -8.80 3.62 10.43
CA SER A 3 -7.59 4.04 11.17
C SER A 3 -6.29 3.40 10.64
N ILE A 4 -6.05 3.54 9.33
CA ILE A 4 -4.81 3.06 8.71
C ILE A 4 -3.78 4.17 8.92
N GLU A 5 -2.91 4.00 9.91
CA GLU A 5 -1.71 4.80 10.02
C GLU A 5 -0.79 4.46 8.84
N LEU A 6 -0.57 5.46 7.99
CA LEU A 6 0.46 5.49 6.96
C LEU A 6 1.58 6.39 7.46
N PRO A 7 2.84 6.20 6.99
CA PRO A 7 3.90 7.14 7.30
C PRO A 7 3.50 8.55 6.84
N GLU A 8 3.79 9.58 7.62
CA GLU A 8 3.55 10.97 7.22
C GLU A 8 4.77 11.51 6.47
N SER A 9 4.55 12.19 5.34
CA SER A 9 5.60 12.87 4.58
C SER A 9 5.04 14.09 3.86
N PRO A 10 5.82 15.16 3.67
CA PRO A 10 5.43 16.27 2.79
C PRO A 10 5.34 15.85 1.31
N ASP A 11 5.89 14.70 0.92
CA ASP A 11 5.94 14.27 -0.48
C ASP A 11 4.61 13.70 -1.01
N TYR A 12 3.67 13.36 -0.11
CA TYR A 12 2.40 12.79 -0.48
C TYR A 12 1.30 13.11 0.54
N GLU A 13 0.07 13.27 0.06
CA GLU A 13 -1.10 13.57 0.90
C GLU A 13 -2.13 12.43 0.89
N THR A 14 -1.94 11.44 0.02
CA THR A 14 -2.90 10.35 -0.20
C THR A 14 -2.19 9.00 -0.23
N LEU A 15 -2.93 7.92 0.05
CA LEU A 15 -2.43 6.54 -0.08
C LEU A 15 -1.85 6.27 -1.47
N SER A 16 -2.51 6.75 -2.53
CA SER A 16 -2.00 6.59 -3.89
C SER A 16 -0.69 7.35 -4.11
N GLY A 17 -0.56 8.56 -3.54
CA GLY A 17 0.68 9.34 -3.58
C GLY A 17 1.83 8.61 -2.88
N PHE A 18 1.57 8.09 -1.68
CA PHE A 18 2.51 7.27 -0.92
C PHE A 18 2.95 6.04 -1.72
N LEU A 19 2.00 5.27 -2.29
CA LEU A 19 2.36 4.10 -3.09
C LEU A 19 3.20 4.46 -4.32
N LEU A 20 2.91 5.58 -4.99
CA LEU A 20 3.70 6.05 -6.12
C LEU A 20 5.12 6.47 -5.70
N SER A 21 5.28 7.10 -4.53
CA SER A 21 6.61 7.45 -4.00
C SER A 21 7.40 6.20 -3.61
N GLU A 22 6.76 5.16 -3.06
CA GLU A 22 7.45 3.90 -2.75
C GLU A 22 7.83 3.13 -4.01
N PHE A 23 6.94 3.07 -5.02
CA PHE A 23 7.21 2.31 -6.24
C PHE A 23 8.24 2.97 -7.17
N GLN A 24 8.37 4.30 -7.15
CA GLN A 24 9.25 5.07 -8.06
C GLN A 24 9.01 4.75 -9.56
N LYS A 25 7.81 4.26 -9.90
CA LYS A 25 7.36 3.92 -11.25
C LYS A 25 5.84 3.98 -11.32
N ILE A 26 5.27 3.88 -12.52
CA ILE A 26 3.83 3.64 -12.66
C ILE A 26 3.57 2.16 -12.31
N PRO A 27 2.81 1.86 -11.25
CA PRO A 27 2.57 0.49 -10.84
C PRO A 27 1.54 -0.19 -11.74
N VAL A 28 1.46 -1.51 -11.62
CA VAL A 28 0.41 -2.32 -12.24
C VAL A 28 -0.41 -3.05 -11.18
N ALA A 29 -1.59 -3.55 -11.56
CA ALA A 29 -2.39 -4.36 -10.67
C ALA A 29 -1.59 -5.61 -10.24
N GLY A 30 -1.55 -5.87 -8.93
CA GLY A 30 -0.75 -6.92 -8.31
C GLY A 30 0.55 -6.42 -7.66
N ASP A 31 1.06 -5.24 -8.04
CA ASP A 31 2.19 -4.63 -7.33
C ASP A 31 1.79 -4.35 -5.87
N PHE A 32 2.72 -4.58 -4.95
CA PHE A 32 2.48 -4.38 -3.52
C PHE A 32 3.69 -3.86 -2.78
N ILE A 33 3.44 -3.27 -1.62
CA ILE A 33 4.44 -2.96 -0.60
C ILE A 33 4.01 -3.55 0.74
N GLU A 34 4.96 -3.72 1.64
CA GLU A 34 4.72 -4.15 3.02
C GLU A 34 5.24 -3.09 3.99
N ILE A 35 4.39 -2.66 4.92
CA ILE A 35 4.70 -1.68 5.97
C ILE A 35 4.02 -2.11 7.27
N ASP A 36 4.69 -2.06 8.41
CA ASP A 36 4.11 -2.29 9.74
C ASP A 36 3.06 -3.41 9.82
N ASN A 37 3.44 -4.63 9.40
CA ASN A 37 2.58 -5.80 9.38
C ASN A 37 1.33 -5.67 8.49
N LYS A 38 1.39 -4.81 7.48
CA LYS A 38 0.33 -4.59 6.48
C LYS A 38 0.92 -4.79 5.10
N LYS A 39 0.17 -5.45 4.23
CA LYS A 39 0.43 -5.53 2.80
C LYS A 39 -0.57 -4.65 2.06
N LEU A 40 -0.06 -3.67 1.31
CA LEU A 40 -0.86 -2.80 0.47
C LEU A 40 -0.65 -3.22 -0.99
N THR A 41 -1.67 -3.81 -1.59
CA THR A 41 -1.62 -4.30 -2.98
C THR A 41 -2.46 -3.41 -3.89
N VAL A 42 -1.90 -2.95 -5.00
CA VAL A 42 -2.66 -2.27 -6.06
C VAL A 42 -3.60 -3.29 -6.68
N SER A 43 -4.90 -3.15 -6.43
CA SER A 43 -5.90 -4.08 -6.97
C SER A 43 -6.52 -3.60 -8.28
N GLU A 44 -6.52 -2.29 -8.53
CA GLU A 44 -7.07 -1.70 -9.74
C GLU A 44 -6.34 -0.42 -10.14
N MET A 45 -6.00 -0.32 -11.43
CA MET A 45 -5.49 0.88 -12.07
C MET A 45 -6.52 1.42 -13.06
N VAL A 46 -6.71 2.75 -13.10
CA VAL A 46 -7.48 3.44 -14.14
C VAL A 46 -6.52 4.40 -14.84
N GLY A 47 -6.11 4.04 -16.06
CA GLY A 47 -5.02 4.73 -16.74
C GLY A 47 -3.72 4.65 -15.92
N LYS A 48 -3.16 5.82 -15.56
CA LYS A 48 -1.94 5.93 -14.74
C LYS A 48 -2.22 6.11 -13.24
N ARG A 49 -3.47 6.01 -12.81
CA ARG A 49 -3.89 6.28 -11.43
C ARG A 49 -4.31 4.99 -10.72
N ILE A 50 -3.82 4.82 -9.49
CA ILE A 50 -4.31 3.78 -8.59
C ILE A 50 -5.76 4.11 -8.22
N SER A 51 -6.67 3.19 -8.57
CA SER A 51 -8.12 3.31 -8.33
C SER A 51 -8.53 2.59 -7.06
N LYS A 52 -7.94 1.41 -6.80
CA LYS A 52 -8.21 0.62 -5.60
C LYS A 52 -6.93 0.00 -5.05
N VAL A 53 -6.88 -0.08 -3.73
CA VAL A 53 -5.80 -0.73 -2.97
C VAL A 53 -6.45 -1.74 -2.03
N LYS A 54 -5.90 -2.96 -1.99
CA LYS A 54 -6.25 -3.98 -1.03
C LYS A 54 -5.27 -3.92 0.14
N LEU A 55 -5.79 -3.73 1.35
CA LEU A 55 -5.05 -3.84 2.59
C LEU A 55 -5.20 -5.25 3.16
N GLU A 56 -4.09 -5.89 3.53
CA GLU A 56 -4.08 -7.16 4.24
C GLU A 56 -3.22 -7.02 5.50
N ILE A 57 -3.75 -7.41 6.65
CA ILE A 57 -2.96 -7.45 7.89
C ILE A 57 -2.18 -8.76 7.91
N ILE A 58 -0.85 -8.65 7.83
CA ILE A 58 0.09 -9.74 7.99
C ILE A 58 0.17 -10.06 9.49
N THR A 59 -0.76 -10.89 9.96
CA THR A 59 -0.60 -11.53 11.25
C THR A 59 0.45 -12.61 11.08
N ASP A 60 1.61 -12.42 11.71
CA ASP A 60 2.61 -13.48 11.89
C ASP A 60 1.95 -14.66 12.62
N LYS A 61 1.40 -15.61 11.86
CA LYS A 61 0.95 -16.90 12.39
C LYS A 61 2.12 -17.87 12.59
N ASN A 62 3.37 -17.37 12.56
CA ASN A 62 4.56 -18.21 12.67
C ASN A 62 5.58 -17.76 13.74
N LYS A 63 5.11 -17.23 14.88
CA LYS A 63 5.85 -17.42 16.15
C LYS A 63 5.48 -18.79 16.73
N LYS A 64 5.98 -19.85 16.11
CA LYS A 64 5.98 -21.19 16.68
C LYS A 64 7.42 -21.66 16.79
N THR A 65 8.08 -21.25 17.87
CA THR A 65 9.15 -21.92 18.63
C THR A 65 9.67 -20.98 19.69
#